data_AF-A0A2G4GHV9-F1
#
_entry.id   AF-A0A2G4GHV9-F1
#
_cell.length_a   1.000
_cell.length_b   1.000
_cell.length_c   1.000
_cell.angle_alpha   90.00
_cell.angle_beta   90.00
_cell.angle_gamma   90.00
#
_symmetry.space_group_name_H-M   'P 1'
#
loop_
_entity.id
_entity.type
_entity.pdbx_description
1 polymer ?
#
loop_
_entity_poly.entity_id
_entity_poly.type
_entity_poly.pdbx_seq_one_letter_code
_entity_poly.pdbx_strand_id
1 'polypeptide(L)'
;MIVYDRLGELVHKRGTRFPGAHSLSLVTEGTREVLFITDLPTHRVEKTTLDRTPLDEWLWPEATGKYDRADHYRPSWTLHLPKGEFSVLDGYGRGYIVHYDVDGKFRRILGGAEGGITHWARTPA
;
A
#
# COMPACT_ATOMS: atom_id res chain seq x y z
N MET A 1 3.01 -13.04 -7.90
CA MET A 1 1.56 -12.98 -8.17
C MET A 1 1.12 -14.28 -8.81
N ILE A 2 0.01 -14.83 -8.35
CA ILE A 2 -0.62 -16.02 -8.93
C ILE A 2 -2.00 -15.57 -9.40
N VAL A 3 -2.34 -15.88 -10.66
CA VAL A 3 -3.61 -15.50 -11.29
C VAL A 3 -4.33 -16.77 -11.65
N TYR A 4 -5.59 -16.85 -11.24
CA TYR A 4 -6.51 -17.93 -11.56
C TYR A 4 -7.64 -17.40 -12.43
N ASP A 5 -8.21 -18.26 -13.26
CA ASP A 5 -9.45 -17.94 -13.95
C ASP A 5 -10.67 -18.15 -13.04
N ARG A 6 -11.88 -17.98 -13.61
CA ARG A 6 -13.14 -18.15 -12.86
C ARG A 6 -13.47 -19.61 -12.52
N LEU A 7 -12.78 -20.57 -13.14
CA LEU A 7 -12.91 -22.00 -12.85
C LEU A 7 -11.89 -22.46 -11.80
N GLY A 8 -10.96 -21.58 -11.41
CA GLY A 8 -9.90 -21.88 -10.45
C GLY A 8 -8.66 -22.49 -11.10
N GLU A 9 -8.54 -22.44 -12.44
CA GLU A 9 -7.37 -22.92 -13.15
C GLU A 9 -6.24 -21.89 -13.08
N LEU A 10 -5.00 -22.36 -12.89
CA LEU A 10 -3.83 -21.50 -12.86
C LEU A 10 -3.55 -20.92 -14.25
N VAL A 11 -3.69 -19.62 -14.41
CA VAL A 11 -3.39 -18.91 -15.67
C VAL A 11 -1.94 -18.44 -15.69
N HIS A 12 -1.48 -17.82 -14.60
CA HIS A 12 -0.13 -17.26 -14.51
C HIS A 12 0.45 -17.38 -13.10
N LYS A 13 1.76 -17.64 -13.03
CA LYS A 13 2.56 -17.53 -11.81
C LYS A 13 3.85 -16.81 -12.14
N ARG A 14 4.07 -15.62 -11.57
CA ARG A 14 5.26 -14.82 -11.87
C ARG A 14 5.64 -13.81 -10.79
N GLY A 15 6.94 -13.50 -10.75
CA GLY A 15 7.54 -12.40 -9.99
C GLY A 15 8.06 -12.79 -8.60
N THR A 16 9.24 -12.28 -8.26
CA THR A 16 9.94 -12.42 -6.97
C THR A 16 10.33 -11.06 -6.35
N ARG A 17 9.89 -9.95 -6.94
CA ARG A 17 10.28 -8.57 -6.58
C ARG A 17 9.79 -8.11 -5.19
N PHE A 18 8.77 -8.76 -4.64
CA PHE A 18 8.09 -8.36 -3.40
C PHE A 18 8.28 -9.46 -2.35
N PRO A 19 9.38 -9.41 -1.57
CA PRO A 19 9.72 -10.48 -0.63
C PRO A 19 8.77 -10.57 0.57
N GLY A 20 7.98 -9.54 0.85
CA GLY A 20 6.95 -9.54 1.87
C GLY A 20 5.74 -8.72 1.46
N ALA A 21 5.24 -9.02 0.25
CA ALA A 21 3.95 -8.50 -0.23
C ALA A 21 2.86 -8.80 0.81
N HIS A 22 2.12 -7.78 1.22
CA HIS A 22 1.11 -7.92 2.27
C HIS A 22 -0.31 -7.67 1.76
N SER A 23 -0.52 -6.58 1.02
CA SER A 23 -1.80 -6.28 0.36
C SER A 23 -1.64 -6.15 -1.15
N LEU A 24 -2.72 -6.49 -1.85
CA LEU A 24 -2.89 -6.36 -3.29
C LEU A 24 -4.29 -5.79 -3.54
N SER A 25 -4.35 -4.60 -4.13
CA SER A 25 -5.59 -3.92 -4.51
C SER A 25 -5.66 -3.77 -6.03
N LEU A 26 -6.76 -4.19 -6.64
CA LEU A 26 -7.07 -3.92 -8.06
C LEU A 26 -7.91 -2.63 -8.10
N VAL A 27 -7.46 -1.66 -8.89
CA VAL A 27 -8.08 -0.33 -8.97
C VAL A 27 -8.32 0.03 -10.42
N THR A 28 -9.51 0.53 -10.73
CA THR A 28 -9.87 1.04 -12.06
C THR A 28 -9.63 2.54 -12.11
N GLU A 29 -8.69 2.97 -12.95
CA GLU A 29 -8.37 4.37 -13.26
C GLU A 29 -8.85 4.68 -14.68
N GLY A 30 -10.03 5.31 -14.79
CA GLY A 30 -10.68 5.55 -16.08
C GLY A 30 -11.00 4.23 -16.78
N THR A 31 -10.32 3.94 -17.89
CA THR A 31 -10.47 2.70 -18.67
C THR A 31 -9.36 1.67 -18.40
N ARG A 32 -8.42 1.96 -17.48
CA ARG A 32 -7.27 1.11 -17.18
C ARG A 32 -7.41 0.50 -15.79
N GLU A 33 -7.02 -0.76 -15.65
CA GLU A 33 -6.82 -1.39 -14.35
C GLU A 33 -5.35 -1.36 -13.93
N VAL A 34 -5.12 -1.10 -12.65
CA VAL A 34 -3.80 -1.06 -12.01
C VAL A 34 -3.81 -1.85 -10.71
N LEU A 35 -2.65 -2.31 -10.29
CA LEU A 35 -2.44 -2.99 -9.02
C LEU A 35 -1.70 -2.05 -8.07
N PHE A 36 -2.17 -1.94 -6.83
CA PHE A 36 -1.42 -1.37 -5.72
C PHE A 36 -0.97 -2.48 -4.79
N ILE A 37 0.29 -2.43 -4.38
CA ILE A 37 0.94 -3.52 -3.65
C ILE A 37 1.73 -2.93 -2.52
N THR A 38 1.47 -3.40 -1.31
CA THR A 38 2.28 -3.05 -0.15
C THR A 38 3.33 -4.13 0.10
N ASP A 39 4.56 -3.74 0.43
CA ASP A 39 5.64 -4.66 0.78
C ASP A 39 6.33 -4.23 2.07
N LEU A 40 6.18 -5.07 3.11
CA LEU A 40 6.65 -4.75 4.45
C LEU A 40 8.18 -4.69 4.56
N PRO A 41 8.97 -5.61 3.96
CA PRO A 41 10.41 -5.59 4.08
C PRO A 41 11.07 -4.41 3.37
N THR A 42 10.46 -3.91 2.29
CA THR A 42 11.03 -2.80 1.51
C THR A 42 10.34 -1.46 1.76
N HIS A 43 9.41 -1.37 2.72
CA HIS A 43 8.79 -0.13 3.20
C HIS A 43 8.12 0.69 2.10
N ARG A 44 7.52 0.00 1.13
CA ARG A 44 6.97 0.66 -0.06
C ARG A 44 5.56 0.22 -0.39
N VAL A 45 4.88 1.11 -1.08
CA VAL A 45 3.72 0.81 -1.91
C VAL A 45 4.13 1.00 -3.36
N GLU A 46 3.86 0.03 -4.21
CA GLU A 46 4.10 0.12 -5.65
C GLU A 46 2.78 0.02 -6.40
N LYS A 47 2.57 0.93 -7.35
CA LYS A 47 1.52 0.85 -8.35
C LYS A 47 2.10 0.28 -9.62
N THR A 48 1.45 -0.74 -10.17
CA THR A 48 1.86 -1.38 -11.42
C THR A 48 0.68 -1.58 -12.35
N THR A 49 0.95 -1.78 -13.63
CA THR A 49 -0.01 -2.42 -14.54
C THR A 49 -0.29 -3.88 -14.11
N LEU A 50 -1.31 -4.51 -14.71
CA LEU A 50 -1.62 -5.94 -14.47
C LEU A 50 -0.45 -6.86 -14.87
N ASP A 51 0.31 -6.47 -15.90
CA ASP A 51 1.51 -7.19 -16.33
C ASP A 51 2.76 -6.81 -15.52
N ARG A 52 2.62 -6.10 -14.39
CA ARG A 52 3.68 -5.81 -13.41
C ARG A 52 4.74 -4.81 -13.88
N THR A 53 4.41 -3.99 -14.87
CA THR A 53 5.22 -2.82 -15.24
C THR A 53 5.01 -1.73 -14.18
N PRO A 54 6.07 -1.24 -13.51
CA PRO A 54 5.95 -0.18 -12.52
C PRO A 54 5.40 1.11 -13.13
N LEU A 55 4.50 1.76 -12.39
CA LEU A 55 3.92 3.05 -12.75
C LEU A 55 4.31 4.13 -11.74
N ASP A 56 4.16 3.84 -10.45
CA ASP A 56 4.50 4.75 -9.35
C ASP A 56 5.00 3.97 -8.12
N GLU A 57 5.75 4.64 -7.26
CA GLU A 57 6.24 4.11 -5.99
C GLU A 57 6.08 5.16 -4.87
N TRP A 58 5.59 4.72 -3.71
CA TRP A 58 5.53 5.51 -2.49
C TRP A 58 6.33 4.81 -1.39
N LEU A 59 7.42 5.45 -0.98
CA LEU A 59 8.20 5.06 0.19
C LEU A 59 7.57 5.66 1.46
N TRP A 60 8.28 5.55 2.57
CA TRP A 60 7.90 6.21 3.82
C TRP A 60 7.81 7.74 3.66
N PRO A 61 6.83 8.41 4.29
CA PRO A 61 6.59 9.84 4.10
C PRO A 61 7.55 10.69 4.93
N GLU A 62 8.84 10.67 4.57
CA GLU A 62 9.96 11.27 5.31
C GLU A 62 9.72 12.73 5.68
N ALA A 63 9.22 13.54 4.73
CA ALA A 63 8.98 14.98 4.92
C ALA A 63 7.96 15.31 6.03
N THR A 64 7.20 14.33 6.53
CA THR A 64 6.23 14.54 7.61
C THR A 64 6.86 14.64 9.00
N GLY A 65 8.10 14.18 9.18
CA GLY A 65 8.75 14.07 10.49
C GLY A 65 8.08 13.07 11.46
N LYS A 66 7.09 12.29 10.99
CA LYS A 66 6.37 11.30 11.84
C LYS A 66 7.12 9.99 12.02
N TYR A 67 8.14 9.79 11.19
CA TYR A 67 8.98 8.62 11.13
C TYR A 67 10.43 9.09 11.24
N ASP A 68 11.26 8.32 11.94
CA ASP A 68 12.67 8.68 12.13
C ASP A 68 13.56 7.98 11.09
N ARG A 69 13.06 6.90 10.49
CA ARG A 69 13.74 6.06 9.49
C ARG A 69 12.71 5.19 8.77
N ALA A 70 13.07 4.68 7.60
CA ALA A 70 12.19 3.89 6.74
C ALA A 70 11.59 2.67 7.44
N ASP A 71 12.32 2.02 8.35
CA ASP A 71 11.87 0.78 8.98
C ASP A 71 10.71 0.92 9.98
N HIS A 72 10.41 2.16 10.37
CA HIS A 72 9.25 2.53 11.17
C HIS A 72 7.96 2.58 10.34
N TYR A 73 8.06 2.55 9.01
CA TYR A 73 6.93 2.50 8.09
C TYR A 73 6.76 1.08 7.56
N ARG A 74 5.63 0.45 7.88
CA ARG A 74 5.28 -0.91 7.45
C ARG A 74 3.88 -0.88 6.84
N PRO A 75 3.76 -0.39 5.59
CA PRO A 75 2.46 -0.24 4.92
C PRO A 75 1.80 -1.61 4.77
N SER A 76 0.60 -1.77 5.31
CA SER A 76 -0.12 -3.03 5.28
C SER A 76 -1.26 -3.02 4.28
N TRP A 77 -1.92 -1.88 4.03
CA TRP A 77 -3.09 -1.82 3.17
C TRP A 77 -3.21 -0.48 2.43
N THR A 78 -3.88 -0.48 1.28
CA THR A 78 -4.29 0.74 0.56
C THR A 78 -5.81 0.87 0.46
N LEU A 79 -6.34 2.05 0.77
CA LEU A 79 -7.76 2.37 0.61
C LEU A 79 -7.93 3.35 -0.55
N HIS A 80 -8.72 2.99 -1.55
CA HIS A 80 -8.93 3.80 -2.75
C HIS A 80 -10.29 4.47 -2.75
N LEU A 81 -10.32 5.77 -3.02
CA LEU A 81 -11.53 6.58 -3.08
C LEU A 81 -12.05 6.68 -4.53
N PRO A 82 -13.36 6.89 -4.75
CA PRO A 82 -13.95 6.93 -6.10
C PRO A 82 -13.34 7.96 -7.05
N LYS A 83 -12.72 9.02 -6.53
CA LYS A 83 -12.10 10.09 -7.32
C LYS A 83 -10.64 9.81 -7.70
N GLY A 84 -10.05 8.70 -7.25
CA GLY A 84 -8.65 8.33 -7.52
C GLY A 84 -7.67 8.69 -6.39
N GLU A 85 -8.10 9.45 -5.39
CA GLU A 85 -7.36 9.64 -4.15
C GLU A 85 -7.22 8.31 -3.41
N PHE A 86 -6.18 8.16 -2.60
CA PHE A 86 -6.01 6.94 -1.82
C PHE A 86 -5.29 7.22 -0.51
N SER A 87 -5.38 6.25 0.40
CA SER A 87 -4.67 6.28 1.67
C SER A 87 -3.86 5.00 1.84
N VAL A 88 -2.67 5.13 2.39
CA VAL A 88 -1.84 4.00 2.84
C VAL A 88 -1.96 3.87 4.35
N LEU A 89 -2.26 2.65 4.79
CA LEU A 89 -2.42 2.30 6.20
C LEU A 89 -1.11 1.64 6.66
N ASP A 90 -0.41 2.29 7.58
CA ASP A 90 0.79 1.75 8.20
C ASP A 90 0.43 0.85 9.40
N GLY A 91 -0.04 -0.36 9.11
CA GLY A 91 -0.60 -1.25 10.13
C GLY A 91 0.41 -1.91 11.06
N TYR A 92 1.67 -2.06 10.65
CA TYR A 92 2.71 -2.74 11.46
C TYR A 92 3.87 -1.81 11.87
N GLY A 93 3.80 -0.54 11.51
CA GLY A 93 4.81 0.46 11.81
C GLY A 93 4.36 1.35 12.94
N ARG A 94 4.26 2.66 12.68
CA ARG A 94 3.85 3.66 13.66
C ARG A 94 2.34 3.90 13.70
N GLY A 95 1.54 3.19 12.91
CA GLY A 95 0.08 3.27 13.00
C GLY A 95 -0.52 4.53 12.37
N TYR A 96 0.23 5.20 11.48
CA TYR A 96 -0.30 6.34 10.74
C TYR A 96 -1.09 5.91 9.50
N ILE A 97 -1.97 6.81 9.07
CA ILE A 97 -2.68 6.74 7.80
C ILE A 97 -2.21 7.92 6.97
N VAL A 98 -1.58 7.63 5.83
CA VAL A 98 -1.03 8.63 4.91
C VAL A 98 -1.98 8.78 3.74
N HIS A 99 -2.46 9.99 3.49
CA HIS A 99 -3.43 10.26 2.43
C HIS A 99 -2.78 11.01 1.27
N TYR A 100 -3.06 10.55 0.06
CA TYR A 100 -2.55 11.05 -1.20
C TYR A 100 -3.69 11.49 -2.10
N ASP A 101 -3.46 12.55 -2.88
CA ASP A 101 -4.40 12.98 -3.92
C ASP A 101 -4.34 12.07 -5.15
N VAL A 102 -5.14 12.43 -6.16
CA VAL A 102 -5.25 11.71 -7.43
C VAL A 102 -3.94 11.63 -8.22
N ASP A 103 -3.02 12.58 -8.00
CA ASP A 103 -1.69 12.58 -8.61
C ASP A 103 -0.67 11.78 -7.78
N GLY A 104 -1.10 11.17 -6.67
CA GLY A 104 -0.22 10.49 -5.73
C GLY A 104 0.61 11.44 -4.87
N LYS A 105 0.25 12.73 -4.77
CA LYS A 105 0.96 13.69 -3.92
C LYS A 105 0.42 13.65 -2.50
N PHE A 106 1.32 13.78 -1.54
CA PHE A 106 0.96 13.83 -0.12
C PHE A 106 -0.03 14.96 0.18
N ARG A 107 -1.06 14.65 0.97
CA ARG A 107 -2.08 15.64 1.40
C ARG A 107 -2.13 15.82 2.91
N ARG A 108 -2.13 14.72 3.65
CA ARG A 108 -2.21 14.72 5.12
C ARG A 108 -1.81 13.38 5.69
N ILE A 109 -1.49 13.40 6.98
CA ILE A 109 -1.22 12.21 7.79
C ILE A 109 -2.02 12.32 9.08
N LEU A 110 -2.54 11.19 9.56
CA LEU A 110 -3.33 11.10 10.79
C LEU A 110 -3.06 9.79 11.52
N GLY A 111 -3.43 9.70 12.79
CA GLY A 111 -3.24 8.51 13.61
C GLY A 111 -1.88 8.50 14.30
N GLY A 112 -1.31 7.30 14.46
CA GLY A 112 -0.15 7.05 15.29
C GLY A 112 -0.37 7.40 16.77
N ALA A 113 0.73 7.46 17.51
CA ALA A 113 0.72 7.67 18.96
C ALA A 113 -0.01 8.98 19.37
N GLU A 114 0.15 10.04 18.59
CA GLU A 114 -0.50 11.33 18.83
C GLU A 114 -2.01 11.32 18.58
N GLY A 115 -2.49 10.41 17.72
CA GLY A 115 -3.92 10.20 17.48
C GLY A 115 -4.61 9.40 18.59
N GLY A 116 -3.90 9.06 19.67
CA GLY A 116 -4.40 8.23 20.76
C GLY A 116 -4.51 6.75 20.40
N ILE A 117 -3.90 6.34 19.28
CA ILE A 117 -3.95 4.96 18.83
C ILE A 117 -2.58 4.36 18.87
N THR A 118 -2.39 3.49 19.85
CA THR A 118 -1.13 2.77 20.05
C THR A 118 -0.91 1.69 18.99
N HIS A 119 -1.97 1.07 18.44
CA HIS A 119 -1.89 0.06 17.37
C HIS A 119 -3.28 -0.29 16.82
N TRP A 120 -3.42 -0.49 15.50
CA TRP A 120 -4.71 -0.86 14.87
C TRP A 120 -4.80 -2.31 14.36
N ALA A 121 -3.68 -3.01 14.19
CA ALA A 121 -3.62 -4.31 13.47
C ALA A 121 -3.22 -5.52 14.34
N ARG A 122 -3.51 -5.50 15.65
CA ARG A 122 -3.31 -6.69 16.51
C ARG A 122 -4.68 -7.30 16.84
N THR A 123 -4.88 -8.56 16.49
CA THR A 123 -5.79 -9.43 17.23
C THR A 123 -5.30 -9.46 18.68
N PRO A 124 -6.19 -9.37 19.70
CA PRO A 124 -5.78 -9.66 21.07
C PRO A 124 -5.19 -11.07 21.10
N ALA A 125 -4.03 -11.22 21.73
CA ALA A 125 -3.49 -12.52 22.07
C ALA A 125 -4.37 -13.19 23.14
#